data_AF-A0A5J6KDI1-F1
#
_entry.id   AF-A0A5J6KDI1-F1
#
_cell.length_a   1.000
_cell.length_b   1.000
_cell.length_c   1.000
_cell.angle_alpha   90.00
_cell.angle_beta   90.00
_cell.angle_gamma   90.00
#
_symmetry.space_group_name_H-M   'P 1'
#
loop_
_entity.id
_entity.type
_entity.pdbx_description
1 polymer ?
#
loop_
_entity_poly.entity_id
_entity_poly.type
_entity_poly.pdbx_seq_one_letter_code
_entity_poly.pdbx_strand_id
1 'polypeptide(L)' 'MGQKINPLGFRLGTTQSHHSFWFAKPKDFSMGLQEDERIRNCIKDYVKKNKKISSGFEG' A
#
# COMPACT_ATOMS: atom_id res chain seq x y z
N MET A 1 -12.43 14.75 -25.42
CA MET A 1 -12.40 14.55 -23.95
C MET A 1 -11.13 13.80 -23.60
N GLY A 2 -10.24 14.38 -22.78
CA GLY A 2 -8.91 13.84 -22.50
C GLY A 2 -8.85 12.92 -21.28
N GLN A 3 -7.91 11.98 -21.29
CA GLN A 3 -7.62 11.12 -20.14
C GLN A 3 -7.01 11.96 -19.01
N LYS A 4 -7.57 11.84 -17.80
CA LYS A 4 -7.05 12.53 -16.60
C LYS A 4 -6.02 11.64 -15.91
N ILE A 5 -4.92 12.25 -15.46
CA ILE A 5 -3.87 11.59 -14.68
C ILE A 5 -4.30 11.34 -13.23
N ASN A 6 -3.75 10.31 -12.59
CA ASN A 6 -3.93 10.12 -11.16
C ASN A 6 -3.25 11.28 -10.39
N PRO A 7 -4.01 12.08 -9.62
CA PRO A 7 -3.47 13.25 -8.94
C PRO A 7 -2.47 12.92 -7.83
N LEU A 8 -2.55 11.73 -7.23
CA LEU A 8 -1.61 11.30 -6.19
C LEU A 8 -0.21 11.04 -6.78
N GLY A 9 -0.17 10.33 -7.90
CA GLY A 9 1.08 10.10 -8.64
C GLY A 9 1.66 11.40 -9.17
N PHE A 10 0.81 12.30 -9.67
CA PHE A 10 1.23 13.61 -10.18
C PHE A 10 1.87 14.51 -9.11
N ARG A 11 1.48 14.37 -7.84
CA ARG A 11 1.97 15.19 -6.72
C ARG A 11 3.09 14.52 -5.90
N LEU A 12 3.52 13.32 -6.30
CA LEU A 12 4.54 12.56 -5.58
C LEU A 12 5.90 13.28 -5.69
N GLY A 13 6.55 13.55 -4.55
CA GLY A 13 7.83 14.27 -4.47
C GLY A 13 7.72 15.79 -4.39
N THR A 14 6.52 16.37 -4.51
CA THR A 14 6.27 17.81 -4.29
C THR A 14 5.47 18.04 -3.02
N THR A 15 4.17 17.74 -3.05
CA THR A 15 3.28 17.89 -1.89
C THR A 15 2.99 16.57 -1.18
N GLN A 16 3.14 15.44 -1.87
CA GLN A 16 2.91 14.11 -1.31
C GLN A 16 4.20 13.31 -1.20
N SER A 17 4.44 12.70 -0.04
CA SER A 17 5.58 11.83 0.21
C SER A 17 5.31 10.39 -0.21
N HIS A 18 6.38 9.61 -0.38
CA HIS A 18 6.27 8.17 -0.62
C HIS A 18 5.64 7.45 0.57
N HIS A 19 4.95 6.33 0.31
CA HIS A 19 4.41 5.47 1.36
C HIS A 19 5.42 4.41 1.83
N SER A 20 6.38 4.04 0.99
CA SER A 20 7.49 3.14 1.32
C SER A 20 8.78 3.96 1.37
N PHE A 21 9.45 3.97 2.51
CA PHE A 21 10.72 4.68 2.71
C PHE A 21 11.84 3.69 2.97
N TRP A 22 12.50 3.23 1.90
CA TRP A 22 13.65 2.34 1.98
C TRP A 22 14.50 2.48 0.71
N PHE A 23 15.73 1.96 0.76
CA PHE A 23 16.66 1.94 -0.36
C PHE A 23 17.19 0.52 -0.54
N ALA A 24 17.31 0.06 -1.79
CA ALA A 24 17.95 -1.20 -2.12
C ALA A 24 18.80 -1.06 -3.38
N LYS A 25 19.76 -1.97 -3.54
CA LYS A 25 20.51 -2.08 -4.78
C LYS A 25 19.57 -2.55 -5.91
N PRO A 26 19.82 -2.20 -7.18
CA PRO A 26 18.93 -2.55 -8.28
C PRO A 26 18.65 -4.06 -8.42
N LYS A 27 19.62 -4.91 -8.08
CA LYS A 27 19.48 -6.38 -8.11
C LYS A 27 18.47 -6.88 -7.07
N ASP A 28 18.40 -6.22 -5.91
CA ASP A 28 17.59 -6.65 -4.77
C ASP A 28 16.25 -5.91 -4.70
N PHE A 29 16.10 -4.81 -5.45
CA PHE A 29 14.92 -3.96 -5.44
C PHE A 29 13.62 -4.73 -5.76
N SER A 30 13.68 -5.62 -6.77
CA SER A 30 12.51 -6.43 -7.16
C SER A 30 12.04 -7.34 -6.03
N MET A 31 12.98 -7.94 -5.29
CA MET A 31 12.68 -8.80 -4.15
C MET A 31 12.09 -7.99 -2.99
N GLY A 32 12.69 -6.84 -2.65
CA GLY A 32 12.16 -5.95 -1.61
C GLY A 32 10.76 -5.41 -1.94
N LEU A 33 10.47 -5.14 -3.22
CA LEU A 33 9.13 -4.71 -3.65
C LEU A 33 8.09 -5.82 -3.47
N GLN A 34 8.41 -7.06 -3.81
CA GLN A 34 7.53 -8.22 -3.61
C GLN A 34 7.26 -8.46 -2.12
N GLU A 35 8.25 -8.26 -1.26
CA GLU A 35 8.09 -8.39 0.19
C GLU A 35 7.16 -7.32 0.76
N ASP A 36 7.34 -6.05 0.38
CA ASP A 36 6.45 -4.93 0.81
C ASP A 36 5.00 -5.19 0.38
N GLU A 37 4.77 -5.67 -0.85
CA GLU A 37 3.43 -6.04 -1.32
C GLU A 37 2.82 -7.18 -0.48
N ARG A 38 3.57 -8.25 -0.20
CA ARG A 38 3.10 -9.38 0.61
C ARG A 38 2.71 -8.95 2.01
N ILE A 39 3.53 -8.12 2.66
CA ILE A 39 3.27 -7.62 4.01
C ILE A 39 1.99 -6.77 4.03
N ARG A 40 1.82 -5.86 3.07
CA ARG A 40 0.62 -5.01 2.96
C ARG A 40 -0.65 -5.82 2.75
N ASN A 41 -0.59 -6.82 1.88
CA ASN A 41 -1.73 -7.70 1.62
C ASN A 41 -2.09 -8.52 2.87
N CYS A 42 -1.08 -9.08 3.55
CA CYS A 42 -1.28 -9.84 4.78
C CYS A 42 -1.95 -8.97 5.87
N ILE A 43 -1.47 -7.75 6.11
CA ILE A 43 -2.05 -6.82 7.09
C ILE A 43 -3.49 -6.47 6.69
N LYS A 44 -3.73 -6.14 5.42
CA LYS A 44 -5.06 -5.79 4.92
C LYS A 44 -6.05 -6.93 5.12
N ASP A 45 -5.65 -8.16 4.82
CA ASP A 45 -6.49 -9.34 4.98
C ASP A 45 -6.73 -9.67 6.45
N TYR A 46 -5.70 -9.55 7.29
CA TYR A 46 -5.82 -9.72 8.74
C TYR A 46 -6.81 -8.71 9.33
N VAL A 47 -6.66 -7.42 9.04
CA VAL A 47 -7.57 -6.38 9.52
C VAL A 47 -9.00 -6.60 9.03
N LYS A 48 -9.17 -6.98 7.75
CA LYS A 48 -10.50 -7.29 7.19
C LYS A 48 -11.17 -8.47 7.88
N LYS A 49 -10.42 -9.52 8.20
CA LYS A 49 -10.92 -10.69 8.94
C LYS A 49 -11.34 -10.32 10.36
N ASN A 50 -10.49 -9.58 11.09
CA ASN A 50 -10.79 -9.17 12.47
C ASN A 50 -11.95 -8.17 12.56
N LYS A 51 -12.06 -7.22 11.63
CA LYS A 51 -13.18 -6.26 11.59
C LYS A 51 -14.53 -6.93 11.37
N LYS A 52 -14.58 -8.03 10.61
CA LYS A 52 -15.79 -8.85 10.46
C LYS A 52 -16.20 -9.54 11.77
N ILE A 53 -15.23 -9.90 12.61
CA ILE A 53 -15.49 -10.55 13.90
C ILE A 53 -16.06 -9.53 14.90
N SER A 54 -15.56 -8.29 14.90
CA SER A 54 -16.08 -7.24 15.80
C SER A 54 -17.48 -6.74 15.43
N SER A 55 -17.84 -6.68 14.15
CA SER A 55 -19.18 -6.25 13.72
C SER A 55 -20.28 -7.27 13.97
N GLY A 56 -19.94 -8.50 14.40
CA GLY A 56 -20.90 -9.54 14.78
C GLY A 56 -21.21 -9.57 16.28
N PHE A 57 -20.68 -8.63 17.07
CA PHE A 57 -20.85 -8.59 18.53
C PHE A 57 -21.71 -7.42 19.01
N GLU A 58 -22.23 -6.58 18.10
CA GLU A 58 -23.29 -5.63 18.42
C GLU A 58 -24.63 -6.36 18.27
N GLY A 59 -25.07 -6.96 19.39
CA GLY A 59 -26.42 -7.47 19.58
C GLY A 59 -27.44 -6.39 19.88
#